data_AF-X0SS34-F1
#
_entry.id   AF-X0SS34-F1
#
_cell.length_a   1.000
_cell.length_b   1.000
_cell.length_c   1.000
_cell.angle_alpha   90.00
_cell.angle_beta   90.00
_cell.angle_gamma   90.00
#
_symmetry.space_group_name_H-M   'P 1'
#
loop_
_entity.id
_entity.type
_entity.pdbx_description
1 polymer ?
#
loop_
_entity_poly.entity_id
_entity_poly.type
_entity_poly.pdbx_seq_one_letter_code
_entity_poly.pdbx_strand_id
1 'polypeptide(L)'
;MKPYQAPLNEAFVGRETERRRLEDLGEQQSPAIVVVYGRRRVGKTELLEQTYRNRFLIKLEGLENKPQQAQMDHVMYQLAKYLEDPYVAKIQFT
;
A
#
# COMPACT_ATOMS: atom_id res chain seq x y z
N MET A 1 7.72 8.93 12.23
CA MET A 1 6.94 8.19 11.22
C MET A 1 7.75 8.07 9.94
N LYS A 2 8.08 6.84 9.55
CA LYS A 2 8.88 6.53 8.38
C LYS A 2 7.98 5.93 7.31
N PRO A 3 7.68 6.61 6.19
CA PRO A 3 6.78 6.06 5.16
C PRO A 3 7.41 4.86 4.44
N TYR A 4 6.56 4.09 3.77
CA TYR A 4 7.01 3.07 2.83
C TYR A 4 7.77 3.71 1.68
N GLN A 5 8.96 3.18 1.40
CA GLN A 5 9.82 3.62 0.30
C GLN A 5 9.85 2.51 -0.75
N ALA A 6 9.08 2.67 -1.83
CA ALA A 6 9.11 1.74 -2.94
C ALA A 6 10.46 1.82 -3.68
N PRO A 7 11.11 0.71 -4.05
CA PRO A 7 12.40 0.71 -4.77
C PRO A 7 12.24 1.01 -6.26
N LEU A 8 13.13 1.81 -6.85
CA LEU A 8 13.00 2.25 -8.26
C LEU A 8 13.17 1.08 -9.19
N ASN A 9 12.23 0.95 -10.12
CA ASN A 9 12.31 0.00 -11.19
C ASN A 9 12.36 0.76 -12.52
N GLU A 10 13.58 1.03 -12.98
CA GLU A 10 13.82 1.72 -14.26
C GLU A 10 13.30 0.91 -15.47
N ALA A 11 13.11 -0.40 -15.32
CA ALA A 11 12.59 -1.28 -16.35
C ALA A 11 11.05 -1.39 -16.35
N PHE A 12 10.33 -0.60 -15.54
CA PHE A 12 8.88 -0.62 -15.50
C PHE A 12 8.27 0.10 -16.72
N VAL A 13 7.63 -0.65 -17.63
CA VAL A 13 7.11 -0.17 -18.92
C VAL A 13 5.68 -0.66 -19.20
N GLY A 14 4.96 -0.02 -20.14
CA GLY A 14 3.72 -0.55 -20.73
C GLY A 14 2.48 -0.38 -19.86
N ARG A 15 2.47 0.62 -18.98
CA ARG A 15 1.40 0.93 -18.01
C ARG A 15 1.04 2.42 -17.98
N GLU A 16 1.38 3.14 -19.03
CA GLU A 16 1.28 4.60 -19.10
C GLU A 16 -0.16 5.07 -18.90
N THR A 17 -1.13 4.34 -19.48
CA THR A 17 -2.57 4.65 -19.33
C THR A 17 -3.05 4.45 -17.89
N GLU A 18 -2.73 3.33 -17.25
CA GLU A 18 -3.14 3.07 -15.87
C GLU A 18 -2.44 4.00 -14.89
N ARG A 19 -1.15 4.29 -15.12
CA ARG A 19 -0.38 5.27 -14.34
C ARG A 19 -1.05 6.63 -14.40
N ARG A 20 -1.36 7.12 -15.61
CA ARG A 20 -2.03 8.41 -15.80
C ARG A 20 -3.36 8.48 -15.05
N ARG A 21 -4.19 7.44 -15.16
CA ARG A 21 -5.48 7.41 -14.44
C ARG A 21 -5.32 7.44 -12.92
N LEU A 22 -4.29 6.78 -12.39
CA LEU A 22 -3.97 6.80 -10.96
C LEU A 22 -3.40 8.16 -10.54
N GLU A 23 -2.51 8.75 -11.34
CA GLU A 23 -1.96 10.10 -11.12
C GLU A 23 -3.07 11.14 -11.09
N ASP A 24 -3.97 11.15 -12.09
CA ASP A 24 -5.14 12.04 -12.16
C ASP A 24 -6.02 11.93 -10.91
N LEU A 25 -6.29 10.71 -10.42
CA LEU A 25 -7.04 10.48 -9.19
C LEU A 25 -6.29 11.01 -7.96
N GLY A 26 -4.98 10.82 -7.93
CA GLY A 26 -4.14 11.26 -6.85
C GLY A 26 -3.96 12.79 -6.80
N GLU A 27 -4.23 13.52 -7.87
CA GLU A 27 -4.17 14.98 -7.93
C GLU A 27 -5.48 15.66 -7.51
N GLN A 28 -6.57 14.89 -7.38
CA GLN A 28 -7.84 15.42 -6.90
C GLN A 28 -7.73 15.87 -5.42
N GLN A 29 -8.42 16.96 -5.08
CA GLN A 29 -8.49 17.47 -3.71
C GLN A 29 -9.48 16.70 -2.80
N SER A 30 -10.10 15.64 -3.33
CA SER A 30 -11.04 14.79 -2.60
C SER A 30 -10.46 13.42 -2.29
N PRO A 31 -10.76 12.82 -1.12
CA PRO A 31 -10.40 11.43 -0.84
C PRO A 31 -11.04 10.46 -1.84
N ALA A 32 -10.27 9.44 -2.25
CA ALA A 32 -10.74 8.40 -3.17
C ALA A 32 -10.37 7.01 -2.66
N ILE A 33 -11.24 6.03 -2.95
CA ILE A 33 -10.97 4.60 -2.72
C ILE A 33 -10.84 3.94 -4.09
N VAL A 34 -9.71 3.26 -4.32
CA VAL A 34 -9.41 2.60 -5.60
C VAL A 34 -9.20 1.11 -5.37
N VAL A 35 -9.86 0.29 -6.19
CA VAL A 35 -9.69 -1.17 -6.20
C VAL A 35 -9.00 -1.58 -7.50
N VAL A 36 -7.77 -2.08 -7.41
CA VAL A 36 -7.00 -2.60 -8.55
C VAL A 36 -7.04 -4.12 -8.55
N TYR A 37 -7.66 -4.71 -9.58
CA TYR A 37 -7.82 -6.16 -9.71
C TYR A 37 -7.17 -6.71 -11.00
N GLY A 38 -6.95 -8.03 -11.04
CA GLY A 38 -6.33 -8.70 -12.19
C GLY A 38 -5.61 -10.00 -11.78
N ARG A 39 -5.11 -10.76 -12.76
CA ARG A 39 -4.44 -12.06 -12.54
C ARG A 39 -3.26 -11.95 -11.55
N ARG A 40 -2.95 -13.05 -10.86
CA ARG A 40 -1.74 -13.14 -10.02
C ARG A 40 -0.51 -12.79 -10.88
N ARG A 41 0.44 -12.03 -10.34
CA ARG A 41 1.72 -11.67 -10.98
C ARG A 41 1.68 -10.73 -12.20
N VAL A 42 0.57 -10.05 -12.49
CA VAL A 42 0.55 -9.02 -13.57
C VAL A 42 1.21 -7.67 -13.19
N GLY A 43 1.87 -7.58 -12.03
CA GLY A 43 2.54 -6.35 -11.59
C GLY A 43 1.61 -5.28 -11.01
N LYS A 44 0.49 -5.66 -10.37
CA LYS A 44 -0.45 -4.69 -9.75
C LYS A 44 0.20 -3.89 -8.62
N THR A 45 0.93 -4.57 -7.73
CA THR A 45 1.67 -3.94 -6.63
C THR A 45 2.73 -3.00 -7.18
N GLU A 46 3.50 -3.47 -8.16
CA GLU A 46 4.51 -2.67 -8.87
C GLU A 46 3.90 -1.41 -9.49
N LEU A 47 2.73 -1.50 -10.14
CA LEU A 47 2.03 -0.36 -10.70
C LEU A 47 1.76 0.72 -9.65
N LEU A 48 1.19 0.35 -8.50
CA LEU A 48 0.90 1.30 -7.42
C LEU A 48 2.19 1.89 -6.83
N GLU A 49 3.19 1.04 -6.62
CA GLU A 49 4.49 1.43 -6.06
C GLU A 49 5.25 2.40 -6.97
N GLN A 50 5.35 2.12 -8.27
CA GLN A 50 6.01 3.01 -9.23
C GLN A 50 5.23 4.32 -9.44
N THR A 51 3.90 4.26 -9.46
CA THR A 51 3.06 5.46 -9.66
C THR A 51 3.17 6.44 -8.49
N TYR A 52 3.08 5.93 -7.26
CA TYR A 52 3.01 6.79 -6.06
C TYR A 52 4.30 6.82 -5.24
N ARG A 53 5.39 6.23 -5.74
CA ARG A 53 6.73 6.22 -5.14
C ARG A 53 7.13 7.51 -4.43
N ASN A 54 6.89 8.65 -5.07
CA ASN A 54 7.33 9.96 -4.60
C ASN A 54 6.35 10.60 -3.61
N ARG A 55 5.32 9.86 -3.18
CA ARG A 55 4.33 10.30 -2.19
C ARG A 55 4.62 9.67 -0.83
N PHE A 56 3.95 10.21 0.20
CA PHE A 56 3.93 9.57 1.50
C PHE A 56 3.06 8.31 1.45
N LEU A 57 3.69 7.13 1.49
CA LEU A 57 3.01 5.85 1.36
C LEU A 57 2.95 5.10 2.69
N ILE A 58 1.81 4.46 2.94
CA ILE A 58 1.65 3.41 3.95
C ILE A 58 1.21 2.17 3.18
N LYS A 59 1.98 1.09 3.31
CA LYS A 59 1.67 -0.19 2.67
C LYS A 59 1.38 -1.24 3.73
N LEU A 60 0.14 -1.73 3.71
CA LEU A 60 -0.34 -2.81 4.58
C LEU A 60 -0.65 -4.02 3.70
N GLU A 61 -0.33 -5.22 4.18
CA GLU A 61 -0.50 -6.45 3.42
C GLU A 61 -1.32 -7.46 4.23
N GLY A 62 -2.19 -8.19 3.56
CA GLY A 62 -2.93 -9.28 4.19
C GLY A 62 -2.10 -10.56 4.26
N LEU A 63 -2.32 -11.34 5.30
CA LEU A 63 -1.77 -12.68 5.44
C LEU A 63 -2.61 -13.69 4.64
N GLU A 64 -1.98 -14.60 3.92
CA GLU A 64 -2.70 -15.65 3.17
C GLU A 64 -3.26 -16.72 4.12
N ASN A 65 -4.56 -17.03 3.98
CA ASN A 65 -5.25 -18.10 4.72
C ASN A 65 -5.11 -18.01 6.26
N LYS A 66 -5.10 -16.79 6.81
CA LYS A 66 -5.07 -16.56 8.26
C LYS A 66 -6.41 -16.06 8.81
N PRO A 67 -6.74 -16.39 10.07
CA PRO A 67 -7.97 -15.92 10.71
C PRO A 67 -7.95 -14.40 10.92
N GLN A 68 -9.13 -13.81 11.08
CA GLN A 68 -9.33 -12.37 11.25
C GLN A 68 -8.41 -11.76 12.32
N GLN A 69 -8.29 -12.39 13.49
CA GLN A 69 -7.44 -11.86 14.56
C GLN A 69 -5.98 -11.71 14.11
N ALA A 70 -5.44 -12.73 13.43
CA ALA A 70 -4.07 -12.67 12.92
C ALA A 70 -3.89 -11.59 11.83
N GLN A 71 -4.94 -11.27 11.06
CA GLN A 71 -4.91 -10.15 10.11
C GLN A 71 -4.83 -8.81 10.85
N MET A 72 -5.65 -8.64 11.88
CA MET A 72 -5.69 -7.42 12.69
C MET A 72 -4.36 -7.19 13.40
N ASP A 73 -3.83 -8.23 14.06
CA ASP A 73 -2.53 -8.18 14.72
C ASP A 73 -1.42 -7.81 13.71
N HIS A 74 -1.49 -8.33 12.49
CA HIS A 74 -0.52 -8.03 11.44
C HIS A 74 -0.59 -6.59 10.95
N VAL A 75 -1.80 -6.07 10.71
CA VAL A 75 -2.00 -4.66 10.34
C VAL A 75 -1.47 -3.73 11.43
N MET A 76 -1.75 -4.03 12.70
CA MET A 76 -1.27 -3.22 13.82
C MET A 76 0.24 -3.27 13.97
N TYR A 77 0.84 -4.44 13.76
CA TYR A 77 2.29 -4.60 13.71
C TYR A 77 2.92 -3.77 12.58
N GLN A 78 2.35 -3.81 11.37
CA GLN A 78 2.84 -3.01 10.24
C GLN A 78 2.69 -1.52 10.51
N LEU A 79 1.55 -1.08 11.05
CA LEU A 79 1.28 0.31 11.38
C LEU A 79 2.24 0.86 12.45
N ALA A 80 2.48 0.09 13.51
CA ALA A 80 3.43 0.44 14.58
C ALA A 80 4.84 0.70 14.03
N LYS A 81 5.29 -0.10 13.05
CA LYS A 81 6.57 0.13 12.37
C LYS A 81 6.63 1.46 11.62
N TYR A 82 5.56 1.81 10.90
CA TYR A 82 5.51 3.08 10.18
C TYR A 82 5.50 4.26 11.15
N LEU A 83 4.75 4.15 12.26
CA LEU A 83 4.62 5.20 13.27
C LEU A 83 5.85 5.33 14.18
N GLU A 84 6.73 4.32 14.22
CA GLU A 84 7.86 4.22 15.15
C GLU A 84 7.40 4.21 16.62
N ASP A 85 6.20 3.68 16.85
CA ASP A 85 5.56 3.60 18.18
C ASP A 85 5.24 2.14 18.52
N PRO A 86 5.96 1.52 19.49
CA PRO A 86 5.73 0.14 19.89
C PRO A 86 4.42 -0.08 20.65
N TYR A 87 3.77 0.98 21.15
CA TYR A 87 2.49 0.86 21.87
C TYR A 87 1.31 0.66 20.93
N VAL A 88 1.42 1.12 19.68
CA VAL A 88 0.38 0.93 18.65
C VAL A 88 0.13 -0.56 18.40
N ALA A 89 1.16 -1.39 18.40
CA ALA A 89 1.03 -2.84 18.21
C ALA A 89 0.31 -3.54 19.38
N LYS A 90 0.17 -2.88 20.53
CA LYS A 90 -0.47 -3.42 21.74
C LYS A 90 -1.93 -3.01 21.88
N ILE A 91 -2.44 -2.17 20.97
CA ILE A 91 -3.84 -1.76 20.97
C ILE A 91 -4.68 -2.97 20.59
N GLN A 92 -5.53 -3.41 21.53
CA GLN A 92 -6.51 -4.46 21.30
C GLN A 92 -7.79 -3.81 20.79
N PHE A 93 -8.27 -4.27 19.63
CA PHE A 93 -9.59 -3.92 19.11
C PHE A 93 -10.56 -5.00 19.56
N THR A 94 -11.64 -4.58 20.24
CA THR A 94 -12.71 -5.45 20.74
C THR A 94 -13.82 -5.57 19.71
#